data_AF-A0A7C5UPH0-F1
#
_entry.id   AF-A0A7C5UPH0-F1
#
_cell.length_a   1.000
_cell.length_b   1.000
_cell.length_c   1.000
_cell.angle_alpha   90.00
_cell.angle_beta   90.00
_cell.angle_gamma   90.00
#
_symmetry.space_group_name_H-M   'P 1'
#
loop_
_entity.id
_entity.type
_entity.pdbx_description
1 polymer ?
#
loop_
_entity_poly.entity_id
_entity_poly.type
_entity_poly.pdbx_seq_one_letter_code
_entity_poly.pdbx_strand_id
1 'polypeptide(L)'
;MAKAILFDSVLCIGCGACSAGCKETHNLPGEINPPELDGETFTIVKQFDEIFVREFCRHCLNPACASACPVGALKKTQEGPVLYDPNKCIGCRYCFIACPYHIPRYQWNLTHPLVRKCDFCIHLLEKKEEPACAQICPTGATSFGEREELLKIAQSRLREKPEHYFPRIFGEEEVGGSSVLFIANRDLTKLDLSIPKITEPLPKLSEPAMKSVPPTAIGLGAIFTGLWWLFKRRKKVSEEQSQSQEFIKAEAKLARSPFALFGYVVLTIIFLLGIYSSWVRFSKGLGASTNLSDAVPWGLWVWFDLSIIPLSAGGFIFCALFFLLGYQKIMSVVRVGVLLAFTGYSLAIIGLIYDLGLPLHFWHPLIYWNYHSPMFEVAWCLALYLSVLMSELSIPITEAWNLTRLNIFLHKFCVLLAILGATLSILHQSSLGSVFLLAPEKIHPLWYSAYLPILFLFSSFPAGIGALFLFLSLAEKFSGWKIPEHIIKTLGKMLLASLIIYLSLYLADFVRTQKWTELSDSFYITIWFFIEFILFVLAPVIFLLFQKIRETKSGLLVCSLLVFLGLILNRLNVTIIGFLLKSNAHYFPTWQEIIITLMLILLGLLSFLRISPKLPIFKKN
;
A
#
# COMPACT_ATOMS: atom_id res chain seq x y z
N MET A 1 -14.19 3.26 34.26
CA MET A 1 -12.74 3.33 34.04
C MET A 1 -12.38 2.21 33.05
N ALA A 2 -11.18 2.22 32.47
CA ALA A 2 -10.82 1.24 31.44
C ALA A 2 -10.48 -0.11 32.09
N LYS A 3 -11.19 -1.17 31.69
CA LYS A 3 -10.93 -2.53 32.14
C LYS A 3 -9.63 -3.07 31.55
N ALA A 4 -8.97 -3.95 32.30
CA ALA A 4 -7.76 -4.62 31.89
C ALA A 4 -7.69 -6.06 32.42
N ILE A 5 -6.74 -6.81 31.88
CA ILE A 5 -6.33 -8.13 32.34
C ILE A 5 -4.87 -8.05 32.79
N LEU A 6 -4.54 -8.61 33.95
CA LEU A 6 -3.17 -8.84 34.40
C LEU A 6 -2.88 -10.33 34.29
N PHE A 7 -1.85 -10.69 33.53
CA PHE A 7 -1.33 -12.04 33.46
C PHE A 7 0.00 -12.14 34.22
N ASP A 8 0.04 -13.03 35.19
CA ASP A 8 1.21 -13.34 35.99
C ASP A 8 1.79 -14.69 35.57
N SER A 9 2.90 -14.64 34.85
CA SER A 9 3.57 -15.86 34.37
C SER A 9 4.23 -16.67 35.49
N VAL A 10 4.50 -16.08 36.66
CA VAL A 10 5.09 -16.78 37.81
C VAL A 10 4.05 -17.69 38.47
N LEU A 11 2.78 -17.31 38.42
CA LEU A 11 1.66 -18.11 38.93
C LEU A 11 1.11 -19.09 37.88
N CYS A 12 1.53 -18.97 36.61
CA CYS A 12 0.98 -19.78 35.53
C CYS A 12 1.59 -21.19 35.55
N ILE A 13 0.73 -22.21 35.60
CA ILE A 13 1.13 -23.63 35.59
C ILE A 13 1.00 -24.29 34.21
N GLY A 14 0.80 -23.52 33.15
CA GLY A 14 0.74 -24.08 31.78
C GLY A 14 -0.51 -24.91 31.44
N CYS A 15 -1.52 -24.97 32.31
CA CYS A 15 -2.66 -25.90 32.17
C CYS A 15 -3.59 -25.67 30.96
N GLY A 16 -3.48 -24.55 30.24
CA GLY A 16 -4.32 -24.25 29.08
C GLY A 16 -5.80 -23.94 29.37
N ALA A 17 -6.22 -23.90 30.64
CA ALA A 17 -7.62 -23.67 31.03
C ALA A 17 -8.20 -22.35 30.46
N CYS A 18 -7.38 -21.31 30.34
CA CYS A 18 -7.79 -20.04 29.75
C CYS A 18 -8.15 -20.15 28.26
N SER A 19 -7.53 -21.09 27.54
CA SER A 19 -7.87 -21.38 26.15
C SER A 19 -9.11 -22.26 26.05
N ALA A 20 -9.23 -23.27 26.92
CA ALA A 20 -10.43 -24.11 27.05
C ALA A 20 -11.69 -23.27 27.27
N GLY A 21 -11.68 -22.40 28.30
CA GLY A 21 -12.80 -21.52 28.59
C GLY A 21 -13.07 -20.51 27.47
N CYS A 22 -12.03 -20.06 26.75
CA CYS A 22 -12.23 -19.20 25.59
C CYS A 22 -12.95 -19.94 24.46
N LYS A 23 -12.58 -21.19 24.17
CA LYS A 23 -13.23 -22.01 23.14
C LYS A 23 -14.67 -22.34 23.49
N GLU A 24 -14.92 -22.77 24.71
CA GLU A 24 -16.27 -23.07 25.19
C GLU A 24 -17.19 -21.84 25.08
N THR A 25 -16.75 -20.70 25.63
CA THR A 25 -17.53 -19.45 25.63
C THR A 25 -17.91 -18.97 24.22
N HIS A 26 -17.03 -19.21 23.24
CA HIS A 26 -17.23 -18.74 21.86
C HIS A 26 -17.65 -19.86 20.89
N ASN A 27 -17.90 -21.08 21.39
CA ASN A 27 -18.16 -22.28 20.60
C ASN A 27 -17.14 -22.50 19.47
N LEU A 28 -15.85 -22.38 19.79
CA LEU A 28 -14.76 -22.53 18.81
C LEU A 28 -14.30 -23.99 18.72
N PRO A 29 -14.07 -24.53 17.50
CA PRO A 29 -13.64 -25.90 17.30
C PRO A 29 -12.14 -26.11 17.59
N GLY A 30 -11.70 -27.37 17.48
CA GLY A 30 -10.29 -27.75 17.53
C GLY A 30 -9.74 -28.01 18.93
N GLU A 31 -8.43 -28.24 19.00
CA GLU A 31 -7.73 -28.56 20.25
C GLU A 31 -7.76 -27.43 21.26
N ILE A 32 -7.69 -27.73 22.56
CA ILE A 32 -7.78 -26.75 23.64
C ILE A 32 -6.62 -25.75 23.61
N ASN A 33 -5.38 -26.19 23.41
CA ASN A 33 -4.20 -25.31 23.44
C ASN A 33 -3.23 -25.68 22.30
N PRO A 34 -3.58 -25.36 21.05
CA PRO A 34 -2.69 -25.60 19.91
C PRO A 34 -1.40 -24.77 20.02
N PRO A 35 -0.35 -25.10 19.24
CA PRO A 35 0.95 -24.42 19.33
C PRO A 35 0.90 -22.94 18.91
N GLU A 36 -0.05 -22.57 18.04
CA GLU A 36 -0.18 -21.22 17.49
C GLU A 36 -1.64 -20.73 17.54
N LEU A 37 -1.79 -19.41 17.55
CA LEU A 37 -3.08 -18.75 17.35
C LEU A 37 -3.50 -18.89 15.89
N ASP A 38 -4.80 -19.00 15.63
CA ASP A 38 -5.38 -19.04 14.28
C ASP A 38 -6.77 -18.37 14.26
N GLY A 39 -7.50 -18.53 13.14
CA GLY A 39 -8.86 -17.99 12.98
C GLY A 39 -9.89 -18.51 13.99
N GLU A 40 -9.56 -19.60 14.70
CA GLU A 40 -10.44 -20.36 15.59
C GLU A 40 -9.88 -20.45 17.02
N THR A 41 -8.68 -19.93 17.26
CA THR A 41 -8.02 -19.96 18.57
C THR A 41 -7.50 -18.58 18.94
N PHE A 42 -8.16 -17.95 19.91
CA PHE A 42 -7.91 -16.53 20.26
C PHE A 42 -6.87 -16.33 21.37
N THR A 43 -6.55 -17.40 22.08
CA THR A 43 -5.57 -17.37 23.17
C THR A 43 -4.89 -18.74 23.30
N ILE A 44 -3.59 -18.73 23.57
CA ILE A 44 -2.81 -19.94 23.85
C ILE A 44 -1.83 -19.68 25.00
N VAL A 45 -1.34 -20.74 25.61
CA VAL A 45 -0.24 -20.71 26.58
C VAL A 45 0.96 -21.42 25.96
N LYS A 46 2.06 -20.68 25.79
CA LYS A 46 3.34 -21.18 25.29
C LYS A 46 4.29 -21.43 26.45
N GLN A 47 5.08 -22.49 26.36
CA GLN A 47 6.14 -22.78 27.30
C GLN A 47 7.48 -22.27 26.75
N PHE A 48 8.23 -21.55 27.58
CA PHE A 48 9.59 -21.11 27.30
C PHE A 48 10.47 -21.53 28.49
N ASP A 49 11.35 -22.51 28.28
CA ASP A 49 12.10 -23.17 29.35
C ASP A 49 11.16 -23.63 30.49
N GLU A 50 11.28 -23.01 31.66
CA GLU A 50 10.53 -23.29 32.89
C GLU A 50 9.33 -22.35 33.11
N ILE A 51 9.04 -21.43 32.18
CA ILE A 51 7.96 -20.45 32.32
C ILE A 51 6.87 -20.62 31.27
N PHE A 52 5.64 -20.26 31.65
CA PHE A 52 4.48 -20.29 30.77
C PHE A 52 3.99 -18.88 30.50
N VAL A 53 3.89 -18.52 29.22
CA VAL A 53 3.47 -17.18 28.79
C VAL A 53 2.27 -17.29 27.88
N ARG A 54 1.26 -16.46 28.14
CA ARG A 54 0.01 -16.44 27.40
C ARG A 54 0.06 -15.48 26.20
N GLU A 55 -0.24 -15.99 25.01
CA GLU A 55 -0.34 -15.19 23.78
C GLU A 55 -1.81 -14.92 23.43
N PHE A 56 -2.16 -13.64 23.25
CA PHE A 56 -3.49 -13.16 22.86
C PHE A 56 -3.48 -11.64 22.60
N CYS A 57 -4.60 -11.09 22.11
CA CYS A 57 -4.74 -9.66 21.84
C CYS A 57 -4.44 -8.80 23.08
N ARG A 58 -3.58 -7.79 22.92
CA ARG A 58 -3.22 -6.85 23.99
C ARG A 58 -4.25 -5.73 24.22
N HIS A 59 -5.21 -5.57 23.32
CA HIS A 59 -6.23 -4.51 23.40
C HIS A 59 -5.63 -3.12 23.70
N CYS A 60 -4.63 -2.72 22.90
CA CYS A 60 -3.85 -1.49 23.07
C CYS A 60 -4.74 -0.27 23.36
N LEU A 61 -4.26 0.66 24.19
CA LEU A 61 -4.98 1.90 24.48
C LEU A 61 -5.14 2.75 23.22
N ASN A 62 -4.09 2.78 22.39
CA ASN A 62 -4.05 3.46 21.10
C ASN A 62 -3.82 2.43 19.97
N PRO A 63 -4.86 1.70 19.54
CA PRO A 63 -4.68 0.54 18.66
C PRO A 63 -4.32 0.92 17.23
N ALA A 64 -3.10 0.57 16.83
CA ALA A 64 -2.62 0.67 15.45
C ALA A 64 -3.52 -0.06 14.46
N CYS A 65 -4.07 -1.22 14.84
CA CYS A 65 -4.97 -2.00 13.98
C CYS A 65 -6.30 -1.29 13.70
N ALA A 66 -6.81 -0.48 14.64
CA ALA A 66 -8.00 0.35 14.43
C ALA A 66 -7.66 1.58 13.57
N SER A 67 -6.54 2.25 13.84
CA SER A 67 -6.05 3.38 13.04
C SER A 67 -5.79 2.95 11.59
N ALA A 68 -5.27 1.75 11.36
CA ALA A 68 -5.02 1.21 10.03
C ALA A 68 -6.31 0.89 9.28
N CYS A 69 -7.41 0.53 9.96
CA CYS A 69 -8.61 0.03 9.29
C CYS A 69 -9.31 1.12 8.45
N PRO A 70 -9.40 1.00 7.11
CA PRO A 70 -9.99 2.06 6.27
C PRO A 70 -11.49 2.26 6.50
N VAL A 71 -12.17 1.22 6.97
CA VAL A 71 -13.63 1.14 7.10
C VAL A 71 -14.12 1.20 8.55
N GLY A 72 -13.20 1.43 9.51
CA GLY A 72 -13.54 1.46 10.93
C GLY A 72 -14.13 0.15 11.46
N ALA A 73 -13.81 -1.00 10.85
CA ALA A 73 -14.22 -2.32 11.31
C ALA A 73 -13.53 -2.73 12.62
N LEU A 74 -12.39 -2.11 12.96
CA LEU A 74 -11.75 -2.24 14.27
C LEU A 74 -11.90 -0.93 15.02
N LYS A 75 -12.43 -0.97 16.25
CA LYS A 75 -12.68 0.24 17.05
C LYS A 75 -12.32 0.02 18.52
N LYS A 76 -11.63 0.99 19.12
CA LYS A 76 -11.41 1.04 20.58
C LYS A 76 -12.70 1.47 21.27
N THR A 77 -13.12 0.75 22.29
CA THR A 77 -14.24 1.16 23.15
C THR A 77 -13.73 1.85 24.41
N GLN A 78 -14.63 2.56 25.10
CA GLN A 78 -14.29 3.25 26.34
C GLN A 78 -14.05 2.27 27.50
N GLU A 79 -14.67 1.09 27.46
CA GLU A 79 -14.50 0.05 28.48
C GLU A 79 -13.13 -0.63 28.43
N GLY A 80 -12.30 -0.38 27.41
CA GLY A 80 -10.98 -0.97 27.25
C GLY A 80 -10.79 -1.90 26.04
N PRO A 81 -11.77 -2.69 25.56
CA PRO A 81 -11.50 -3.57 24.43
C PRO A 81 -11.36 -2.85 23.09
N VAL A 82 -10.82 -3.59 22.13
CA VAL A 82 -10.77 -3.22 20.71
C VAL A 82 -11.65 -4.23 20.03
N LEU A 83 -12.78 -3.82 19.50
CA LEU A 83 -13.79 -4.71 18.93
C LEU A 83 -13.64 -4.79 17.42
N TYR A 84 -14.11 -5.90 16.85
CA TYR A 84 -14.14 -6.17 15.42
C TYR A 84 -15.59 -6.29 14.94
N ASP A 85 -15.94 -5.54 13.90
CA ASP A 85 -17.23 -5.53 13.23
C ASP A 85 -17.10 -6.19 11.84
N PRO A 86 -17.56 -7.44 11.67
CA PRO A 86 -17.42 -8.15 10.41
C PRO A 86 -18.21 -7.52 9.27
N ASN A 87 -19.31 -6.81 9.56
CA ASN A 87 -20.19 -6.23 8.54
C ASN A 87 -19.53 -5.06 7.80
N LYS A 88 -18.56 -4.39 8.42
CA LYS A 88 -17.81 -3.30 7.76
C LYS A 88 -16.58 -3.81 7.04
N CYS A 89 -16.01 -4.93 7.48
CA CYS A 89 -14.71 -5.41 7.05
C CYS A 89 -14.66 -5.68 5.54
N ILE A 90 -13.54 -5.32 4.91
CA ILE A 90 -13.23 -5.63 3.50
C ILE A 90 -12.17 -6.73 3.35
N GLY A 91 -11.60 -7.19 4.46
CA GLY A 91 -10.56 -8.22 4.46
C GLY A 91 -9.22 -7.81 3.83
N CYS A 92 -8.84 -6.52 3.88
CA CYS A 92 -7.59 -6.01 3.30
C CYS A 92 -6.31 -6.36 4.08
N ARG A 93 -6.46 -6.91 5.29
CA ARG A 93 -5.36 -7.35 6.19
C ARG A 93 -4.35 -6.26 6.59
N TYR A 94 -4.63 -4.98 6.35
CA TYR A 94 -3.74 -3.90 6.79
C TYR A 94 -3.59 -3.84 8.32
N CYS A 95 -4.57 -4.33 9.08
CA CYS A 95 -4.46 -4.49 10.53
C CYS A 95 -3.39 -5.51 10.97
N PHE A 96 -3.00 -6.45 10.11
CA PHE A 96 -1.94 -7.43 10.37
C PHE A 96 -0.58 -6.74 10.25
N ILE A 97 -0.41 -5.91 9.22
CA ILE A 97 0.77 -5.07 9.02
C ILE A 97 0.97 -4.11 10.21
N ALA A 98 -0.11 -3.47 10.68
CA ALA A 98 -0.04 -2.48 11.74
C ALA A 98 0.08 -3.04 13.17
N CYS A 99 -0.34 -4.29 13.42
CA CYS A 99 -0.34 -4.84 14.78
C CYS A 99 1.06 -5.33 15.19
N PRO A 100 1.74 -4.69 16.18
CA PRO A 100 3.11 -5.07 16.56
C PRO A 100 3.17 -6.44 17.25
N TYR A 101 2.04 -6.90 17.80
CA TYR A 101 1.94 -8.19 18.50
C TYR A 101 1.60 -9.36 17.58
N HIS A 102 1.46 -9.13 16.27
CA HIS A 102 1.07 -10.15 15.29
C HIS A 102 -0.16 -10.94 15.76
N ILE A 103 -1.28 -10.27 16.12
CA ILE A 103 -2.44 -10.96 16.71
C ILE A 103 -3.60 -11.23 15.78
N PRO A 104 -4.14 -10.27 15.00
CA PRO A 104 -5.29 -10.64 14.19
C PRO A 104 -4.90 -11.86 13.35
N ARG A 105 -5.77 -12.87 13.35
CA ARG A 105 -5.63 -14.11 12.58
C ARG A 105 -6.68 -14.12 11.49
N TYR A 106 -6.39 -14.79 10.39
CA TYR A 106 -7.25 -14.78 9.23
C TYR A 106 -7.77 -16.18 8.91
N GLN A 107 -9.02 -16.28 8.48
CA GLN A 107 -9.61 -17.55 8.05
C GLN A 107 -9.25 -17.85 6.58
N TRP A 108 -8.00 -18.21 6.31
CA TRP A 108 -7.45 -18.37 4.96
C TRP A 108 -8.20 -19.35 4.05
N ASN A 109 -8.83 -20.37 4.64
CA ASN A 109 -9.50 -21.47 3.93
C ASN A 109 -10.97 -21.20 3.60
N LEU A 110 -11.50 -20.01 3.93
CA LEU A 110 -12.88 -19.64 3.67
C LEU A 110 -13.00 -18.67 2.49
N THR A 111 -14.11 -18.77 1.77
CA THR A 111 -14.50 -17.83 0.70
C THR A 111 -14.92 -16.46 1.24
N HIS A 112 -15.53 -16.45 2.43
CA HIS A 112 -15.90 -15.27 3.19
C HIS A 112 -15.09 -15.24 4.50
N PRO A 113 -13.80 -14.94 4.42
CA PRO A 113 -12.91 -15.00 5.56
C PRO A 113 -13.17 -13.85 6.54
N LEU A 114 -13.10 -14.14 7.84
CA LEU A 114 -13.12 -13.14 8.89
C LEU A 114 -11.72 -12.88 9.43
N VAL A 115 -11.51 -11.65 9.91
CA VAL A 115 -10.39 -11.31 10.78
C VAL A 115 -10.79 -11.65 12.21
N ARG A 116 -10.03 -12.51 12.88
CA ARG A 116 -10.38 -13.09 14.18
C ARG A 116 -9.32 -12.74 15.21
N LYS A 117 -9.75 -12.53 16.45
CA LYS A 117 -8.91 -12.21 17.61
C LYS A 117 -9.77 -12.25 18.87
N CYS A 118 -9.13 -12.26 20.04
CA CYS A 118 -9.81 -12.02 21.30
C CYS A 118 -10.69 -10.76 21.23
N ASP A 119 -11.94 -10.89 21.63
CA ASP A 119 -12.96 -9.84 21.71
C ASP A 119 -13.10 -9.28 23.14
N PHE A 120 -12.24 -9.73 24.05
CA PHE A 120 -12.25 -9.40 25.47
C PHE A 120 -13.50 -9.90 26.21
N CYS A 121 -14.18 -10.92 25.67
CA CYS A 121 -15.44 -11.46 26.16
C CYS A 121 -16.48 -10.37 26.39
N ILE A 122 -16.64 -9.44 25.44
CA ILE A 122 -17.51 -8.26 25.58
C ILE A 122 -18.94 -8.63 26.02
N HIS A 123 -19.46 -9.76 25.53
CA HIS A 123 -20.77 -10.28 25.88
C HIS A 123 -20.93 -10.68 27.36
N LEU A 124 -19.83 -11.05 28.05
CA LEU A 124 -19.81 -11.28 29.50
C LEU A 124 -19.67 -9.95 30.26
N LEU A 125 -18.84 -9.04 29.74
CA LEU A 125 -18.66 -7.73 30.36
C LEU A 125 -19.95 -6.91 30.37
N GLU A 126 -20.77 -7.01 29.32
CA GLU A 126 -22.10 -6.41 29.25
C GLU A 126 -23.05 -6.94 30.35
N LYS A 127 -22.83 -8.17 30.81
CA LYS A 127 -23.54 -8.80 31.94
C LYS A 127 -22.86 -8.53 33.30
N LYS A 128 -21.80 -7.71 33.34
CA LYS A 128 -20.97 -7.43 34.52
C LYS A 128 -20.24 -8.66 35.07
N GLU A 129 -19.99 -9.64 34.22
CA GLU A 129 -19.20 -10.82 34.54
C GLU A 129 -17.74 -10.62 34.11
N GLU A 130 -16.81 -11.40 34.67
CA GLU A 130 -15.41 -11.37 34.24
C GLU A 130 -15.21 -12.13 32.92
N PRO A 131 -14.15 -11.86 32.14
CA PRO A 131 -13.81 -12.67 30.97
C PRO A 131 -13.57 -14.13 31.35
N ALA A 132 -14.00 -15.07 30.50
CA ALA A 132 -13.92 -16.52 30.75
C ALA A 132 -12.51 -16.98 31.19
N CYS A 133 -11.47 -16.38 30.62
CA CYS A 133 -10.09 -16.73 30.95
C CYS A 133 -9.63 -16.33 32.36
N ALA A 134 -10.26 -15.32 32.97
CA ALA A 134 -10.02 -14.93 34.36
C ALA A 134 -10.83 -15.84 35.30
N GLN A 135 -12.12 -16.05 34.98
CA GLN A 135 -13.02 -16.91 35.76
C GLN A 135 -12.49 -18.33 35.95
N ILE A 136 -11.93 -18.92 34.89
CA ILE A 136 -11.49 -20.33 34.90
C ILE A 136 -10.08 -20.54 35.44
N CYS A 137 -9.32 -19.49 35.75
CA CYS A 137 -7.90 -19.62 36.09
C CYS A 137 -7.72 -20.21 37.49
N PRO A 138 -7.20 -21.44 37.65
CA PRO A 138 -7.17 -22.13 38.95
C PRO A 138 -6.15 -21.53 39.93
N THR A 139 -5.10 -20.88 39.42
CA THR A 139 -4.01 -20.31 40.24
C THR A 139 -4.13 -18.80 40.44
N GLY A 140 -5.15 -18.16 39.84
CA GLY A 140 -5.25 -16.69 39.83
C GLY A 140 -4.16 -15.99 39.00
N ALA A 141 -3.47 -16.72 38.11
CA ALA A 141 -2.48 -16.17 37.18
C ALA A 141 -3.09 -15.15 36.19
N THR A 142 -4.39 -15.24 35.90
CA THR A 142 -5.11 -14.22 35.12
C THR A 142 -6.07 -13.49 36.05
N SER A 143 -5.89 -12.18 36.22
CA SER A 143 -6.77 -11.32 37.00
C SER A 143 -7.45 -10.29 36.09
N PHE A 144 -8.70 -9.94 36.38
CA PHE A 144 -9.48 -8.94 35.66
C PHE A 144 -9.90 -7.81 36.61
N GLY A 145 -9.93 -6.58 36.12
CA GLY A 145 -10.27 -5.43 36.95
C GLY A 145 -10.07 -4.09 36.24
N GLU A 146 -10.06 -3.00 37.01
CA GLU A 146 -9.67 -1.69 36.48
C GLU A 146 -8.16 -1.65 36.22
N ARG A 147 -7.76 -1.05 35.10
CA ARG A 147 -6.34 -1.01 34.70
C ARG A 147 -5.43 -0.40 35.76
N GLU A 148 -5.87 0.69 36.39
CA GLU A 148 -5.09 1.37 37.43
C GLU A 148 -4.89 0.52 38.67
N GLU A 149 -5.90 -0.25 39.07
CA GLU A 149 -5.82 -1.17 40.21
C GLU A 149 -4.90 -2.34 39.89
N LEU A 150 -5.02 -2.92 38.70
CA LEU A 150 -4.15 -4.00 38.25
C LEU A 150 -2.68 -3.56 38.14
N LEU A 151 -2.40 -2.32 37.72
CA LEU A 151 -1.05 -1.76 37.76
C LEU A 151 -0.52 -1.66 39.19
N LYS A 152 -1.32 -1.17 40.13
CA LYS A 152 -0.93 -1.12 41.55
C LYS A 152 -0.64 -2.51 42.10
N ILE A 153 -1.46 -3.51 41.77
CA ILE A 153 -1.25 -4.92 42.16
C ILE A 153 0.06 -5.44 41.57
N ALA A 154 0.30 -5.25 40.28
CA ALA A 154 1.53 -5.66 39.61
C ALA A 154 2.76 -5.01 40.26
N GLN A 155 2.73 -3.70 40.49
CA GLN A 155 3.80 -2.96 41.16
C GLN A 155 4.04 -3.45 42.60
N SER A 156 2.98 -3.80 43.35
CA SER A 156 3.14 -4.38 44.70
C SER A 156 3.83 -5.73 44.64
N ARG A 157 3.43 -6.62 43.72
CA ARG A 157 4.08 -7.94 43.55
C ARG A 157 5.58 -7.81 43.24
N LEU A 158 5.94 -6.90 42.34
CA LEU A 158 7.33 -6.62 41.99
C LEU A 158 8.14 -6.09 43.19
N ARG A 159 7.54 -5.24 44.05
CA ARG A 159 8.22 -4.67 45.23
C ARG A 159 8.32 -5.64 46.41
N GLU A 160 7.28 -6.42 46.68
CA GLU A 160 7.20 -7.33 47.81
C GLU A 160 8.00 -8.63 47.59
N LYS A 161 8.15 -9.03 46.33
CA LYS A 161 8.82 -10.28 45.92
C LYS A 161 9.84 -10.06 44.80
N PRO A 162 10.83 -9.16 44.96
CA PRO A 162 11.75 -8.82 43.88
C PRO A 162 12.59 -10.01 43.39
N GLU A 163 12.89 -10.98 44.25
CA GLU A 163 13.61 -12.21 43.90
C GLU A 163 12.83 -13.12 42.91
N HIS A 164 11.51 -12.93 42.82
CA HIS A 164 10.63 -13.75 41.96
C HIS A 164 10.21 -13.04 40.68
N TYR A 165 10.43 -11.73 40.55
CA TYR A 165 9.96 -10.94 39.41
C TYR A 165 11.08 -10.16 38.76
N PHE A 166 11.08 -10.16 37.44
CA PHE A 166 11.81 -9.19 36.66
C PHE A 166 11.19 -7.80 36.87
N PRO A 167 11.99 -6.73 37.09
CA PRO A 167 11.50 -5.42 37.53
C PRO A 167 10.89 -4.60 36.37
N ARG A 168 9.91 -5.18 35.66
CA ARG A 168 9.20 -4.55 34.55
C ARG A 168 7.78 -5.11 34.43
N ILE A 169 6.82 -4.22 34.15
CA ILE A 169 5.45 -4.57 33.76
C ILE A 169 5.35 -4.39 32.26
N PHE A 170 5.07 -5.47 31.52
CA PHE A 170 4.89 -5.38 30.07
C PHE A 170 3.43 -5.02 29.75
N GLY A 171 3.23 -4.16 28.75
CA GLY A 171 1.93 -3.59 28.38
C GLY A 171 1.59 -2.29 29.12
N GLU A 172 2.47 -1.80 30.00
CA GLU A 172 2.30 -0.53 30.70
C GLU A 172 2.54 0.66 29.76
N GLU A 173 3.67 0.63 29.05
CA GLU A 173 4.15 1.72 28.19
C GLU A 173 4.27 1.32 26.72
N GLU A 174 4.47 0.02 26.43
CA GLU A 174 4.70 -0.49 25.09
C GLU A 174 3.57 -0.06 24.14
N VAL A 175 3.96 0.58 23.03
CA VAL A 175 3.08 1.18 22.01
C VAL A 175 1.95 2.04 22.58
N GLY A 176 2.26 2.84 23.60
CA GLY A 176 1.33 3.74 24.27
C GLY A 176 0.48 3.06 25.33
N GLY A 177 0.88 1.88 25.79
CA GLY A 177 0.19 1.08 26.79
C GLY A 177 -0.97 0.25 26.24
N SER A 178 -1.37 -0.75 27.03
CA SER A 178 -2.41 -1.70 26.65
C SER A 178 -3.35 -2.06 27.81
N SER A 179 -4.48 -2.68 27.48
CA SER A 179 -5.42 -3.23 28.46
C SER A 179 -5.05 -4.66 28.89
N VAL A 180 -3.89 -5.17 28.49
CA VAL A 180 -3.38 -6.47 28.93
C VAL A 180 -1.95 -6.33 29.44
N LEU A 181 -1.79 -6.51 30.74
CA LEU A 181 -0.54 -6.35 31.46
C LEU A 181 0.08 -7.71 31.73
N PHE A 182 1.40 -7.79 31.72
CA PHE A 182 2.15 -9.01 32.04
C PHE A 182 3.21 -8.71 33.09
N ILE A 183 3.37 -9.64 34.03
CA ILE A 183 4.52 -9.72 34.92
C ILE A 183 5.15 -11.11 34.83
N ALA A 184 6.46 -11.16 34.99
CA ALA A 184 7.25 -12.37 34.82
C ALA A 184 8.50 -12.37 35.68
N ASN A 185 9.12 -13.54 35.85
CA ASN A 185 10.41 -13.69 36.54
C ASN A 185 11.62 -13.37 35.66
N ARG A 186 11.42 -13.10 34.36
CA ARG A 186 12.48 -12.79 33.39
C ARG A 186 12.00 -11.79 32.36
N ASP A 187 12.96 -11.27 31.58
CA ASP A 187 12.68 -10.35 30.49
C ASP A 187 11.98 -11.06 29.31
N LEU A 188 10.69 -10.79 29.13
CA LEU A 188 9.90 -11.37 28.05
C LEU A 188 10.34 -10.88 26.65
N THR A 189 11.08 -9.77 26.54
CA THR A 189 11.56 -9.27 25.24
C THR A 189 12.65 -10.14 24.62
N LYS A 190 13.24 -11.04 25.41
CA LYS A 190 14.26 -12.00 24.96
C LYS A 190 13.66 -13.33 24.51
N LEU A 191 12.36 -13.52 24.71
CA LEU A 191 11.65 -14.71 24.25
C LEU A 191 11.19 -14.50 22.81
N ASP A 192 10.81 -15.58 22.14
CA ASP A 192 10.14 -15.53 20.84
C ASP A 192 8.67 -15.07 20.99
N LEU A 193 8.52 -13.88 21.57
CA LEU A 193 7.28 -13.17 21.79
C LEU A 193 7.43 -11.80 21.12
N SER A 194 6.46 -11.43 20.31
CA SER A 194 6.45 -10.11 19.67
C SER A 194 6.13 -9.01 20.69
N ILE A 195 7.13 -8.57 21.45
CA ILE A 195 7.02 -7.43 22.37
C ILE A 195 7.72 -6.23 21.72
N PRO A 196 6.96 -5.18 21.35
CA PRO A 196 7.52 -4.01 20.72
C PRO A 196 8.46 -3.27 21.68
N LYS A 197 9.55 -2.72 21.14
CA LYS A 197 10.50 -1.88 21.88
C LYS A 197 10.02 -0.43 21.94
N ILE A 198 9.16 -0.03 21.01
CA ILE A 198 8.60 1.32 20.92
C ILE A 198 7.59 1.56 22.05
N THR A 199 7.76 2.63 22.80
CA THR A 199 6.83 3.09 23.85
C THR A 199 5.78 4.07 23.33
N GLU A 200 6.06 4.78 22.23
CA GLU A 200 5.09 5.70 21.67
C GLU A 200 3.92 4.99 20.97
N PRO A 201 2.69 5.53 21.04
CA PRO A 201 1.57 5.03 20.26
C PRO A 201 1.86 5.02 18.75
N LEU A 202 1.82 3.86 18.11
CA LEU A 202 2.03 3.75 16.65
C LEU A 202 1.11 4.66 15.81
N PRO A 203 -0.18 4.88 16.15
CA PRO A 203 -1.02 5.83 15.40
C PRO A 203 -0.42 7.23 15.27
N LYS A 204 0.41 7.68 16.23
CA LYS A 204 1.09 8.99 16.16
C LYS A 204 2.07 9.11 14.99
N LEU A 205 2.54 7.99 14.44
CA LEU A 205 3.47 8.00 13.30
C LEU A 205 2.78 8.41 11.99
N SER A 206 1.51 8.00 11.80
CA SER A 206 0.73 8.35 10.60
C SER A 206 -0.20 9.55 10.79
N GLU A 207 -0.57 9.88 12.03
CA GLU A 207 -1.52 10.94 12.34
C GLU A 207 -1.13 12.32 11.78
N PRO A 208 0.14 12.79 11.84
CA PRO A 208 0.55 14.05 11.23
C PRO A 208 0.33 14.08 9.72
N ALA A 209 0.64 12.97 9.03
CA ALA A 209 0.40 12.84 7.61
C ALA A 209 -1.11 12.97 7.32
N MET A 210 -1.95 12.25 8.07
CA MET A 210 -3.41 12.28 7.88
C MET A 210 -4.04 13.64 8.19
N LYS A 211 -3.61 14.32 9.26
CA LYS A 211 -4.07 15.68 9.59
C LYS A 211 -3.65 16.71 8.53
N SER A 212 -2.55 16.48 7.84
CA SER A 212 -2.06 17.36 6.77
C SER A 212 -2.81 17.20 5.45
N VAL A 213 -3.55 16.10 5.23
CA VAL A 213 -4.21 15.82 3.93
C VAL A 213 -5.21 16.92 3.54
N PRO A 214 -6.23 17.29 4.36
CA PRO A 214 -7.18 18.34 3.96
C PRO A 214 -6.53 19.71 3.67
N PRO A 215 -5.66 20.28 4.53
CA PRO A 215 -5.04 21.56 4.22
C PRO A 215 -4.08 21.48 3.03
N THR A 216 -3.38 20.35 2.83
CA THR A 216 -2.53 20.15 1.65
C THR A 216 -3.36 20.09 0.36
N ALA A 217 -4.53 19.44 0.38
CA ALA A 217 -5.43 19.42 -0.78
C ALA A 217 -5.89 20.83 -1.20
N ILE A 218 -6.32 21.63 -0.22
CA ILE A 218 -6.74 23.02 -0.43
C ILE A 218 -5.57 23.87 -0.91
N GLY A 219 -4.41 23.75 -0.26
CA GLY A 219 -3.19 24.47 -0.60
C GLY A 219 -2.70 24.18 -2.02
N LEU A 220 -2.63 22.90 -2.41
CA LEU A 220 -2.28 22.51 -3.77
C LEU A 220 -3.30 23.02 -4.79
N GLY A 221 -4.60 22.92 -4.51
CA GLY A 221 -5.65 23.47 -5.36
C GLY A 221 -5.48 24.98 -5.58
N ALA A 222 -5.19 25.74 -4.51
CA ALA A 222 -4.93 27.17 -4.58
C ALA A 222 -3.66 27.49 -5.38
N ILE A 223 -2.56 26.76 -5.15
CA ILE A 223 -1.30 26.89 -5.88
C ILE A 223 -1.53 26.65 -7.37
N PHE A 224 -2.18 25.54 -7.75
CA PHE A 224 -2.43 25.22 -9.14
C PHE A 224 -3.37 26.20 -9.83
N THR A 225 -4.38 26.71 -9.12
CA THR A 225 -5.25 27.78 -9.61
C THR A 225 -4.47 29.07 -9.84
N GLY A 226 -3.59 29.44 -8.92
CA GLY A 226 -2.72 30.61 -9.03
C GLY A 226 -1.73 30.48 -10.19
N LEU A 227 -1.07 29.33 -10.33
CA LEU A 227 -0.19 29.01 -11.46
C LEU A 227 -0.93 29.14 -12.79
N TRP A 228 -2.10 28.50 -12.91
CA TRP A 228 -2.94 28.62 -14.09
C TRP A 228 -3.29 30.08 -14.41
N TRP A 229 -3.68 30.88 -13.43
CA TRP A 229 -4.02 32.29 -13.63
C TRP A 229 -2.81 33.11 -14.11
N LEU A 230 -1.61 32.88 -13.55
CA LEU A 230 -0.37 33.53 -13.96
C LEU A 230 0.02 33.19 -15.40
N PHE A 231 -0.01 31.91 -15.77
CA PHE A 231 0.37 31.46 -17.11
C PHE A 231 -0.70 31.76 -18.17
N LYS A 232 -1.99 31.76 -17.81
CA LYS A 232 -3.09 32.21 -18.69
C LYS A 232 -2.94 33.67 -19.12
N ARG A 233 -2.50 34.55 -18.20
CA ARG A 233 -2.22 35.96 -18.53
C ARG A 233 -1.09 36.10 -19.55
N ARG A 234 -0.05 35.26 -19.47
CA ARG A 234 1.04 35.22 -20.45
C ARG A 234 0.58 34.69 -21.81
N LYS A 235 -0.39 33.76 -21.82
CA LYS A 235 -0.93 33.17 -23.05
C LYS A 235 -1.81 34.14 -23.85
N LYS A 236 -2.50 35.07 -23.18
CA LYS A 236 -3.25 36.17 -23.84
C LYS A 236 -2.37 37.11 -24.68
N VAL A 237 -1.04 37.11 -24.48
CA VAL A 237 -0.06 37.87 -25.29
C VAL A 237 0.47 37.03 -26.47
N SER A 238 0.19 35.73 -26.52
CA SER A 238 0.69 34.79 -27.54
C SER A 238 -0.42 34.19 -28.42
N GLU A 239 -1.70 34.46 -28.12
CA GLU A 239 -2.87 33.83 -28.76
C GLU A 239 -3.34 34.51 -30.06
N GLU A 240 -2.64 35.51 -30.57
CA GLU A 240 -2.90 36.08 -31.91
C GLU A 240 -2.35 35.22 -33.07
N GLN A 241 -1.63 34.13 -32.79
CA GLN A 241 -1.07 33.24 -33.81
C GLN A 241 -1.27 31.78 -33.46
N SER A 242 -2.36 31.19 -33.94
CA SER A 242 -2.37 29.85 -34.58
C SER A 242 -3.82 29.35 -34.65
N GLN A 243 -4.42 29.60 -35.81
CA GLN A 243 -5.68 29.00 -36.24
C GLN A 243 -5.61 27.47 -36.34
N SER A 244 -6.77 26.86 -36.11
CA SER A 244 -7.29 25.58 -36.59
C SER A 244 -6.34 24.66 -37.37
N GLN A 245 -6.14 23.44 -36.86
CA GLN A 245 -5.55 22.33 -37.62
C GLN A 245 -6.29 21.03 -37.33
N GLU A 246 -6.64 20.32 -38.41
CA GLU A 246 -7.40 19.07 -38.44
C GLU A 246 -6.66 17.88 -37.83
N PHE A 247 -7.45 16.96 -37.27
CA PHE A 247 -7.01 15.67 -36.76
C PHE A 247 -7.12 14.61 -37.86
N ILE A 248 -6.02 13.89 -38.14
CA ILE A 248 -6.06 12.71 -39.02
C ILE A 248 -6.22 11.46 -38.17
N LYS A 249 -7.25 10.65 -38.48
CA LYS A 249 -7.39 9.28 -37.97
C LYS A 249 -6.25 8.43 -38.54
N ALA A 250 -5.37 7.93 -37.67
CA ALA A 250 -4.40 6.91 -38.07
C ALA A 250 -5.12 5.55 -38.16
N GLU A 251 -5.18 4.96 -39.35
CA GLU A 251 -5.61 3.57 -39.49
C GLU A 251 -4.51 2.65 -38.95
N ALA A 252 -4.81 1.92 -37.88
CA ALA A 252 -3.92 0.92 -37.32
C ALA A 252 -3.79 -0.28 -38.29
N LYS A 253 -2.69 -0.37 -39.04
CA LYS A 253 -2.30 -1.64 -39.68
C LYS A 253 -1.62 -2.53 -38.65
N LEU A 254 -2.39 -3.47 -38.10
CA LEU A 254 -1.84 -4.55 -37.29
C LEU A 254 -0.99 -5.45 -38.20
N ALA A 255 0.34 -5.30 -38.15
CA ALA A 255 1.26 -6.09 -38.96
C ALA A 255 1.11 -7.59 -38.61
N ARG A 256 0.57 -8.38 -39.54
CA ARG A 256 0.51 -9.85 -39.43
C ARG A 256 1.90 -10.41 -39.74
N SER A 257 2.67 -10.77 -38.71
CA SER A 257 3.91 -11.54 -38.87
C SER A 257 3.67 -13.02 -38.48
N PRO A 258 4.45 -13.98 -39.02
CA PRO A 258 4.36 -15.39 -38.63
C PRO A 258 4.75 -15.64 -37.15
N PHE A 259 5.45 -14.71 -36.51
CA PHE A 259 5.70 -14.70 -35.06
C PHE A 259 4.44 -14.37 -34.23
N ALA A 260 3.39 -13.83 -34.86
CA ALA A 260 2.15 -13.47 -34.19
C ALA A 260 1.33 -14.70 -33.77
N LEU A 261 1.37 -15.81 -34.51
CA LEU A 261 0.58 -17.00 -34.17
C LEU A 261 1.04 -17.63 -32.84
N PHE A 262 2.35 -17.80 -32.65
CA PHE A 262 2.93 -18.26 -31.39
C PHE A 262 2.59 -17.30 -30.23
N GLY A 263 2.69 -15.99 -30.47
CA GLY A 263 2.27 -14.98 -29.51
C GLY A 263 0.80 -15.09 -29.13
N TYR A 264 -0.10 -15.31 -30.11
CA TYR A 264 -1.53 -15.49 -29.85
C TYR A 264 -1.81 -16.77 -29.04
N VAL A 265 -1.12 -17.87 -29.31
CA VAL A 265 -1.27 -19.12 -28.53
C VAL A 265 -0.86 -18.89 -27.08
N VAL A 266 0.31 -18.30 -26.83
CA VAL A 266 0.79 -17.99 -25.48
C VAL A 266 -0.17 -17.05 -24.75
N LEU A 267 -0.65 -16.00 -25.42
CA LEU A 267 -1.65 -15.09 -24.86
C LEU A 267 -2.93 -15.84 -24.49
N THR A 268 -3.47 -16.66 -25.39
CA THR A 268 -4.69 -17.44 -25.12
C THR A 268 -4.50 -18.38 -23.94
N ILE A 269 -3.35 -19.05 -23.83
CA ILE A 269 -3.04 -19.91 -22.68
C ILE A 269 -3.05 -19.11 -21.38
N ILE A 270 -2.37 -17.95 -21.34
CA ILE A 270 -2.35 -17.11 -20.14
C ILE A 270 -3.75 -16.63 -19.76
N PHE A 271 -4.60 -16.27 -20.74
CA PHE A 271 -5.98 -15.89 -20.47
C PHE A 271 -6.83 -17.05 -19.95
N LEU A 272 -6.72 -18.25 -20.54
CA LEU A 272 -7.48 -19.42 -20.07
C LEU A 272 -7.07 -19.83 -18.65
N LEU A 273 -5.76 -19.90 -18.38
CA LEU A 273 -5.24 -20.18 -17.05
C LEU A 273 -5.57 -19.06 -16.06
N GLY A 274 -5.53 -17.80 -16.50
CA GLY A 274 -5.93 -16.64 -15.72
C GLY A 274 -7.39 -16.71 -15.30
N ILE A 275 -8.31 -17.01 -16.24
CA ILE A 275 -9.74 -17.20 -15.96
C ILE A 275 -9.98 -18.34 -14.98
N TYR A 276 -9.28 -19.47 -15.16
CA TYR A 276 -9.36 -20.59 -14.22
C TYR A 276 -8.88 -20.18 -12.82
N SER A 277 -7.73 -19.52 -12.72
CA SER A 277 -7.20 -19.01 -11.45
C SER A 277 -8.12 -17.98 -10.80
N SER A 278 -8.77 -17.12 -11.60
CA SER A 278 -9.79 -16.19 -11.10
C SER A 278 -10.99 -16.94 -10.54
N TRP A 279 -11.45 -17.99 -11.21
CA TRP A 279 -12.52 -18.84 -10.68
C TRP A 279 -12.09 -19.48 -9.36
N VAL A 280 -10.87 -20.03 -9.25
CA VAL A 280 -10.34 -20.57 -7.99
C VAL A 280 -10.35 -19.52 -6.88
N ARG A 281 -9.83 -18.32 -7.16
CA ARG A 281 -9.75 -17.22 -6.19
C ARG A 281 -11.12 -16.81 -5.64
N PHE A 282 -12.13 -16.68 -6.49
CA PHE A 282 -13.46 -16.22 -6.09
C PHE A 282 -14.37 -17.35 -5.58
N SER A 283 -14.10 -18.61 -5.92
CA SER A 283 -14.89 -19.76 -5.47
C SER A 283 -14.32 -20.50 -4.25
N LYS A 284 -13.01 -20.44 -4.02
CA LYS A 284 -12.32 -21.14 -2.92
C LYS A 284 -11.62 -20.23 -1.92
N GLY A 285 -11.65 -18.91 -2.14
CA GLY A 285 -11.04 -17.93 -1.24
C GLY A 285 -9.55 -17.68 -1.50
N LEU A 286 -8.93 -16.90 -0.62
CA LEU A 286 -7.55 -16.45 -0.77
C LEU A 286 -6.54 -17.58 -0.64
N GLY A 287 -6.63 -18.39 0.42
CA GLY A 287 -5.64 -19.45 0.71
C GLY A 287 -5.53 -20.52 -0.37
N ALA A 288 -6.56 -20.70 -1.20
CA ALA A 288 -6.52 -21.62 -2.35
C ALA A 288 -5.75 -21.06 -3.56
N SER A 289 -5.51 -19.76 -3.58
CA SER A 289 -4.93 -19.04 -4.72
C SER A 289 -3.63 -18.33 -4.39
N THR A 290 -3.31 -18.11 -3.11
CA THR A 290 -2.12 -17.37 -2.68
C THR A 290 -1.36 -18.14 -1.61
N ASN A 291 -0.07 -17.85 -1.48
CA ASN A 291 0.77 -18.40 -0.41
C ASN A 291 0.90 -17.43 0.77
N LEU A 292 -0.14 -16.61 0.98
CA LEU A 292 -0.16 -15.61 2.06
C LEU A 292 -0.42 -16.28 3.41
N SER A 293 0.04 -15.64 4.47
CA SER A 293 -0.11 -16.13 5.85
C SER A 293 -0.31 -14.97 6.81
N ASP A 294 -0.56 -15.28 8.08
CA ASP A 294 -0.71 -14.24 9.11
C ASP A 294 0.61 -13.45 9.35
N ALA A 295 1.76 -14.07 9.05
CA ALA A 295 3.07 -13.42 9.09
C ALA A 295 3.31 -12.53 7.85
N VAL A 296 2.87 -12.99 6.68
CA VAL A 296 3.03 -12.29 5.39
C VAL A 296 1.65 -12.05 4.77
N PRO A 297 0.92 -11.02 5.24
CA PRO A 297 -0.47 -10.79 4.84
C PRO A 297 -0.60 -10.10 3.47
N TRP A 298 0.49 -9.55 2.94
CA TRP A 298 0.58 -8.90 1.63
C TRP A 298 1.65 -9.57 0.77
N GLY A 299 1.37 -9.73 -0.52
CA GLY A 299 2.24 -10.41 -1.47
C GLY A 299 2.19 -9.79 -2.86
N LEU A 300 2.24 -10.64 -3.89
CA LEU A 300 2.43 -10.23 -5.27
C LEU A 300 1.38 -9.22 -5.77
N TRP A 301 0.11 -9.37 -5.41
CA TRP A 301 -0.95 -8.48 -5.91
C TRP A 301 -0.86 -7.08 -5.30
N VAL A 302 -0.60 -6.94 -4.00
CA VAL A 302 -0.36 -5.63 -3.38
C VAL A 302 0.90 -4.97 -3.93
N TRP A 303 1.96 -5.75 -4.15
CA TRP A 303 3.18 -5.25 -4.81
C TRP A 303 2.90 -4.76 -6.25
N PHE A 304 2.11 -5.52 -7.02
CA PHE A 304 1.71 -5.16 -8.37
C PHE A 304 0.96 -3.82 -8.38
N ASP A 305 -0.03 -3.66 -7.50
CA ASP A 305 -0.81 -2.42 -7.37
C ASP A 305 0.08 -1.23 -6.98
N LEU A 306 0.95 -1.41 -5.98
CA LEU A 306 1.89 -0.37 -5.54
C LEU A 306 2.95 0.00 -6.58
N SER A 307 3.17 -0.86 -7.57
CA SER A 307 4.08 -0.62 -8.69
C SER A 307 3.37 0.07 -9.87
N ILE A 308 2.18 -0.39 -10.25
CA ILE A 308 1.50 0.11 -11.45
C ILE A 308 0.97 1.54 -11.29
N ILE A 309 0.57 1.93 -10.07
CA ILE A 309 0.06 3.28 -9.78
C ILE A 309 1.14 4.35 -10.00
N PRO A 310 2.34 4.29 -9.41
CA PRO A 310 3.38 5.29 -9.68
C PRO A 310 3.92 5.26 -11.11
N LEU A 311 3.92 4.10 -11.79
CA LEU A 311 4.24 4.03 -13.23
C LEU A 311 3.21 4.78 -14.09
N SER A 312 2.00 4.94 -13.57
CA SER A 312 0.88 5.66 -14.20
C SER A 312 0.89 7.16 -13.91
N ALA A 313 1.87 7.66 -13.15
CA ALA A 313 2.00 9.08 -12.79
C ALA A 313 2.14 10.04 -13.99
N GLY A 314 2.49 9.52 -15.18
CA GLY A 314 2.61 10.34 -16.39
C GLY A 314 1.35 11.19 -16.67
N GLY A 315 0.16 10.63 -16.49
CA GLY A 315 -1.09 11.34 -16.80
C GLY A 315 -1.20 12.72 -16.13
N PHE A 316 -1.08 12.78 -14.81
CA PHE A 316 -1.19 14.07 -14.11
C PHE A 316 0.01 14.98 -14.36
N ILE A 317 1.23 14.44 -14.46
CA ILE A 317 2.45 15.25 -14.66
C ILE A 317 2.31 16.07 -15.95
N PHE A 318 1.94 15.41 -17.04
CA PHE A 318 1.83 16.08 -18.34
C PHE A 318 0.56 16.91 -18.46
N CYS A 319 -0.57 16.49 -17.88
CA CYS A 319 -1.77 17.34 -17.77
C CYS A 319 -1.48 18.64 -17.01
N ALA A 320 -0.83 18.56 -15.85
CA ALA A 320 -0.46 19.73 -15.05
C ALA A 320 0.50 20.65 -15.81
N LEU A 321 1.55 20.10 -16.43
CA LEU A 321 2.51 20.89 -17.21
C LEU A 321 1.85 21.60 -18.41
N PHE A 322 0.92 20.93 -19.09
CA PHE A 322 0.25 21.49 -20.25
C PHE A 322 -0.83 22.51 -19.87
N PHE A 323 -1.79 22.12 -19.03
CA PHE A 323 -2.97 22.94 -18.70
C PHE A 323 -2.69 24.02 -17.67
N LEU A 324 -1.78 23.79 -16.71
CA LEU A 324 -1.52 24.73 -15.60
C LEU A 324 -0.29 25.59 -15.86
N LEU A 325 0.78 25.00 -16.39
CA LEU A 325 2.05 25.69 -16.66
C LEU A 325 2.18 26.17 -18.11
N GLY A 326 1.21 25.87 -18.98
CA GLY A 326 1.19 26.34 -20.36
C GLY A 326 2.30 25.78 -21.24
N TYR A 327 2.91 24.64 -20.87
CA TYR A 327 4.02 24.06 -21.61
C TYR A 327 3.52 23.35 -22.87
N GLN A 328 3.39 24.09 -23.97
CA GLN A 328 2.74 23.58 -25.20
C GLN A 328 3.53 22.47 -25.92
N LYS A 329 4.85 22.36 -25.67
CA LYS A 329 5.74 21.41 -26.37
C LYS A 329 5.41 19.93 -26.14
N ILE A 330 4.62 19.61 -25.11
CA ILE A 330 4.24 18.25 -24.71
C ILE A 330 2.80 17.87 -25.10
N MET A 331 2.07 18.72 -25.84
CA MET A 331 0.66 18.49 -26.17
C MET A 331 0.39 17.09 -26.75
N SER A 332 1.28 16.61 -27.61
CA SER A 332 1.16 15.30 -28.27
C SER A 332 1.34 14.10 -27.33
N VAL A 333 1.92 14.29 -26.14
CA VAL A 333 2.12 13.21 -25.15
C VAL A 333 1.11 13.23 -24.02
N VAL A 334 0.38 14.33 -23.80
CA VAL A 334 -0.65 14.45 -22.74
C VAL A 334 -1.71 13.37 -22.89
N ARG A 335 -2.26 13.19 -24.10
CA ARG A 335 -3.31 12.19 -24.37
C ARG A 335 -2.84 10.75 -24.11
N VAL A 336 -1.59 10.45 -24.45
CA VAL A 336 -0.97 9.15 -24.15
C VAL A 336 -0.79 8.97 -22.65
N GLY A 337 -0.37 10.03 -21.94
CA GLY A 337 -0.25 10.05 -20.49
C GLY A 337 -1.57 9.75 -19.79
N VAL A 338 -2.66 10.40 -20.20
CA VAL A 338 -4.01 10.16 -19.65
C VAL A 338 -4.47 8.74 -19.92
N LEU A 339 -4.28 8.22 -21.14
CA LEU A 339 -4.65 6.83 -21.47
C LEU A 339 -3.84 5.82 -20.64
N LEU A 340 -2.53 6.04 -20.51
CA LEU A 340 -1.66 5.21 -19.68
C LEU A 340 -2.13 5.24 -18.22
N ALA A 341 -2.40 6.44 -17.69
CA ALA A 341 -2.87 6.61 -16.32
C ALA A 341 -4.20 5.91 -16.08
N PHE A 342 -5.18 6.12 -16.95
CA PHE A 342 -6.48 5.46 -16.88
C PHE A 342 -6.36 3.94 -16.92
N THR A 343 -5.52 3.41 -17.83
CA THR A 343 -5.29 1.97 -17.96
C THR A 343 -4.66 1.40 -16.69
N GLY A 344 -3.59 2.02 -16.18
CA GLY A 344 -2.91 1.51 -15.00
C GLY A 344 -3.73 1.62 -13.72
N TYR A 345 -4.45 2.71 -13.51
CA TYR A 345 -5.37 2.85 -12.36
C TYR A 345 -6.56 1.89 -12.44
N SER A 346 -7.09 1.61 -13.63
CA SER A 346 -8.13 0.61 -13.81
C SER A 346 -7.64 -0.79 -13.44
N LEU A 347 -6.41 -1.14 -13.84
CA LEU A 347 -5.78 -2.42 -13.49
C LEU A 347 -5.49 -2.51 -11.99
N ALA A 348 -5.08 -1.41 -11.34
CA ALA A 348 -4.87 -1.38 -9.90
C ALA A 348 -6.16 -1.66 -9.13
N ILE A 349 -7.31 -1.10 -9.55
CA ILE A 349 -8.60 -1.41 -8.92
C ILE A 349 -8.98 -2.88 -9.13
N ILE A 350 -8.78 -3.40 -10.35
CA ILE A 350 -9.05 -4.81 -10.62
C ILE A 350 -8.15 -5.69 -9.74
N GLY A 351 -6.84 -5.41 -9.67
CA GLY A 351 -5.87 -6.08 -8.80
C GLY A 351 -6.28 -6.06 -7.33
N LEU A 352 -6.71 -4.91 -6.83
CA LEU A 352 -7.21 -4.76 -5.46
C LEU A 352 -8.43 -5.65 -5.19
N ILE A 353 -9.36 -5.78 -6.13
CA ILE A 353 -10.52 -6.69 -6.00
C ILE A 353 -10.08 -8.16 -5.88
N TYR A 354 -9.00 -8.56 -6.56
CA TYR A 354 -8.39 -9.88 -6.36
C TYR A 354 -7.73 -10.01 -4.99
N ASP A 355 -7.12 -8.95 -4.45
CA ASP A 355 -6.47 -9.01 -3.14
C ASP A 355 -7.46 -9.04 -1.98
N LEU A 356 -8.57 -8.31 -2.06
CA LEU A 356 -9.51 -8.16 -0.95
C LEU A 356 -10.13 -9.48 -0.51
N GLY A 357 -10.07 -9.76 0.79
CA GLY A 357 -10.75 -10.89 1.40
C GLY A 357 -12.25 -10.97 1.14
N LEU A 358 -12.90 -9.81 1.13
CA LEU A 358 -14.33 -9.68 0.87
C LEU A 358 -14.52 -8.75 -0.33
N PRO A 359 -14.36 -9.26 -1.58
CA PRO A 359 -14.39 -8.43 -2.79
C PRO A 359 -15.69 -7.66 -2.96
N LEU A 360 -16.83 -8.22 -2.54
CA LEU A 360 -18.14 -7.56 -2.63
C LEU A 360 -18.24 -6.29 -1.77
N HIS A 361 -17.39 -6.17 -0.75
CA HIS A 361 -17.33 -5.01 0.13
C HIS A 361 -16.34 -3.94 -0.37
N PHE A 362 -15.83 -4.02 -1.61
CA PHE A 362 -14.86 -3.06 -2.15
C PHE A 362 -15.30 -1.59 -2.05
N TRP A 363 -16.62 -1.33 -2.06
CA TRP A 363 -17.22 0.00 -1.97
C TRP A 363 -17.33 0.53 -0.53
N HIS A 364 -17.15 -0.31 0.51
CA HIS A 364 -17.31 0.08 1.91
C HIS A 364 -16.48 1.30 2.34
N PRO A 365 -15.22 1.50 1.90
CA PRO A 365 -14.46 2.71 2.23
C PRO A 365 -15.15 4.02 1.83
N LEU A 366 -16.03 3.98 0.83
CA LEU A 366 -16.81 5.14 0.38
C LEU A 366 -18.00 5.46 1.30
N ILE A 367 -18.37 4.57 2.23
CA ILE A 367 -19.51 4.75 3.15
C ILE A 367 -19.07 4.77 4.61
N TYR A 368 -18.23 3.82 5.02
CA TYR A 368 -17.73 3.72 6.39
C TYR A 368 -16.39 4.44 6.52
N TRP A 369 -16.42 5.71 6.91
CA TRP A 369 -15.23 6.56 6.84
C TRP A 369 -14.40 6.46 8.12
N ASN A 370 -13.09 6.24 7.96
CA ASN A 370 -12.11 6.35 9.05
C ASN A 370 -10.95 7.25 8.62
N TYR A 371 -11.09 8.55 8.84
CA TYR A 371 -10.13 9.58 8.44
C TYR A 371 -8.74 9.47 9.08
N HIS A 372 -8.60 8.64 10.13
CA HIS A 372 -7.30 8.39 10.76
C HIS A 372 -6.48 7.32 10.03
N SER A 373 -7.07 6.62 9.06
CA SER A 373 -6.40 5.57 8.28
C SER A 373 -5.78 6.13 7.00
N PRO A 374 -4.47 5.92 6.77
CA PRO A 374 -3.86 6.14 5.46
C PRO A 374 -4.54 5.35 4.33
N MET A 375 -5.00 4.13 4.62
CA MET A 375 -5.68 3.30 3.63
C MET A 375 -7.07 3.82 3.26
N PHE A 376 -7.75 4.52 4.18
CA PHE A 376 -9.01 5.21 3.87
C PHE A 376 -8.80 6.32 2.86
N GLU A 377 -7.79 7.17 3.10
CA GLU A 377 -7.43 8.25 2.18
C GLU A 377 -7.04 7.68 0.81
N VAL A 378 -6.20 6.65 0.79
CA VAL A 378 -5.72 6.01 -0.45
C VAL A 378 -6.89 5.51 -1.29
N ALA A 379 -7.88 4.87 -0.66
CA ALA A 379 -9.07 4.37 -1.34
C ALA A 379 -9.92 5.50 -1.96
N TRP A 380 -10.11 6.60 -1.21
CA TRP A 380 -10.84 7.77 -1.69
C TRP A 380 -10.10 8.48 -2.83
N CYS A 381 -8.81 8.72 -2.67
CA CYS A 381 -7.98 9.33 -3.71
C CYS A 381 -7.97 8.48 -4.99
N LEU A 382 -7.90 7.15 -4.88
CA LEU A 382 -7.96 6.24 -6.01
C LEU A 382 -9.31 6.36 -6.76
N ALA A 383 -10.42 6.33 -6.03
CA ALA A 383 -11.77 6.41 -6.61
C ALA A 383 -12.06 7.76 -7.27
N LEU A 384 -11.71 8.87 -6.58
CA LEU A 384 -11.88 10.22 -7.10
C LEU A 384 -10.97 10.47 -8.31
N TYR A 385 -9.71 10.03 -8.24
CA TYR A 385 -8.76 10.23 -9.33
C TYR A 385 -9.12 9.41 -10.56
N LEU A 386 -9.60 8.16 -10.41
CA LEU A 386 -10.12 7.40 -11.55
C LEU A 386 -11.31 8.11 -12.21
N SER A 387 -12.18 8.74 -11.42
CA SER A 387 -13.31 9.54 -11.94
C SER A 387 -12.83 10.76 -12.74
N VAL A 388 -11.77 11.42 -12.29
CA VAL A 388 -11.10 12.51 -13.04
C VAL A 388 -10.51 11.97 -14.34
N LEU A 389 -9.74 10.88 -14.29
CA LEU A 389 -9.14 10.25 -15.48
C LEU A 389 -10.18 9.81 -16.51
N MET A 390 -11.29 9.22 -16.06
CA MET A 390 -12.42 8.87 -16.91
C MET A 390 -12.98 10.12 -17.61
N SER A 391 -13.13 11.21 -16.86
CA SER A 391 -13.62 12.49 -17.39
C SER A 391 -12.63 13.10 -18.40
N GLU A 392 -11.33 13.07 -18.13
CA GLU A 392 -10.29 13.53 -19.06
C GLU A 392 -10.25 12.68 -20.33
N LEU A 393 -10.39 11.36 -20.21
CA LEU A 393 -10.40 10.43 -21.34
C LEU A 393 -11.67 10.55 -22.19
N SER A 394 -12.80 10.98 -21.60
CA SER A 394 -14.05 11.18 -22.33
C SER A 394 -13.94 12.27 -23.42
N ILE A 395 -13.04 13.24 -23.27
CA ILE A 395 -12.83 14.32 -24.25
C ILE A 395 -12.35 13.76 -25.59
N PRO A 396 -11.19 13.08 -25.72
CA PRO A 396 -10.75 12.52 -26.99
C PRO A 396 -11.69 11.42 -27.53
N ILE A 397 -12.48 10.74 -26.67
CA ILE A 397 -13.51 9.78 -27.11
C ILE A 397 -14.67 10.52 -27.80
N THR A 398 -15.18 11.60 -27.20
CA THR A 398 -16.26 12.40 -27.81
C THR A 398 -15.80 13.10 -29.10
N GLU A 399 -14.53 13.48 -29.21
CA GLU A 399 -13.92 13.94 -30.48
C GLU A 399 -13.97 12.83 -31.54
N ALA A 400 -13.55 11.61 -31.18
CA ALA A 400 -13.52 10.48 -32.12
C ALA A 400 -14.91 10.07 -32.64
N TRP A 401 -15.96 10.30 -31.83
CA TRP A 401 -17.36 10.00 -32.15
C TRP A 401 -18.15 11.21 -32.69
N ASN A 402 -17.51 12.34 -32.95
CA ASN A 402 -18.15 13.56 -33.48
C ASN A 402 -19.30 14.10 -32.60
N LEU A 403 -19.25 13.90 -31.28
CA LEU A 403 -20.26 14.40 -30.33
C LEU A 403 -19.98 15.86 -29.90
N THR A 404 -20.12 16.80 -30.84
CA THR A 404 -19.68 18.20 -30.70
C THR A 404 -20.23 18.93 -29.47
N ARG A 405 -21.53 18.81 -29.18
CA ARG A 405 -22.17 19.49 -28.04
C ARG A 405 -21.58 19.02 -26.69
N LEU A 406 -21.44 17.71 -26.53
CA LEU A 406 -20.88 17.12 -25.31
C LEU A 406 -19.39 17.44 -25.17
N ASN A 407 -18.65 17.42 -26.28
CA ASN A 407 -17.23 17.78 -26.30
C ASN A 407 -16.99 19.23 -25.84
N ILE A 408 -17.75 20.20 -26.37
CA ILE A 408 -17.68 21.61 -25.96
C ILE A 408 -17.99 21.76 -24.46
N PHE A 409 -18.99 21.02 -23.96
CA PHE A 409 -19.33 21.02 -22.54
C PHE A 409 -18.18 20.50 -21.66
N LEU A 410 -17.60 19.34 -22.00
CA LEU A 410 -16.48 18.74 -21.27
C LEU A 410 -15.24 19.65 -21.26
N HIS A 411 -14.94 20.32 -22.38
CA HIS A 411 -13.80 21.23 -22.48
C HIS A 411 -13.86 22.41 -21.51
N LYS A 412 -15.07 22.84 -21.10
CA LYS A 412 -15.23 23.91 -20.08
C LYS A 412 -14.62 23.51 -18.73
N PHE A 413 -14.55 22.22 -18.43
CA PHE A 413 -14.07 21.69 -17.16
C PHE A 413 -12.62 21.20 -17.20
N CYS A 414 -11.93 21.21 -18.36
CA CYS A 414 -10.56 20.69 -18.48
C CYS A 414 -9.57 21.24 -17.44
N VAL A 415 -9.62 22.56 -17.19
CA VAL A 415 -8.73 23.19 -16.22
C VAL A 415 -9.04 22.70 -14.80
N LEU A 416 -10.33 22.60 -14.45
CA LEU A 416 -10.75 22.08 -13.15
C LEU A 416 -10.31 20.63 -12.98
N LEU A 417 -10.52 19.79 -13.99
CA LEU A 417 -10.10 18.39 -14.00
C LEU A 417 -8.57 18.26 -13.86
N ALA A 418 -7.80 19.10 -14.54
CA ALA A 418 -6.34 19.10 -14.41
C ALA A 418 -5.87 19.51 -13.01
N ILE A 419 -6.52 20.51 -12.38
CA ILE A 419 -6.23 20.91 -10.99
C ILE A 419 -6.56 19.75 -10.02
N LEU A 420 -7.76 19.18 -10.14
CA LEU A 420 -8.19 18.06 -9.30
C LEU A 420 -7.28 16.85 -9.50
N GLY A 421 -6.95 16.51 -10.74
CA GLY A 421 -6.08 15.39 -11.09
C GLY A 421 -4.66 15.55 -10.52
N ALA A 422 -4.07 16.74 -10.63
CA ALA A 422 -2.76 17.02 -10.07
C ALA A 422 -2.77 16.95 -8.53
N THR A 423 -3.76 17.55 -7.88
CA THR A 423 -3.92 17.53 -6.42
C THR A 423 -4.13 16.10 -5.89
N LEU A 424 -5.11 15.38 -6.44
CA LEU A 424 -5.44 14.02 -6.01
C LEU A 424 -4.29 13.05 -6.23
N SER A 425 -3.55 13.18 -7.34
CA SER A 425 -2.42 12.30 -7.60
C SER A 425 -1.24 12.57 -6.66
N ILE A 426 -0.96 13.82 -6.29
CA ILE A 426 0.11 14.12 -5.31
C ILE A 426 -0.25 13.55 -3.94
N LEU A 427 -1.50 13.75 -3.50
CA LEU A 427 -2.00 13.19 -2.24
C LEU A 427 -1.89 11.67 -2.22
N HIS A 428 -2.41 11.01 -3.27
CA HIS A 428 -2.39 9.56 -3.37
C HIS A 428 -0.97 8.97 -3.25
N GLN A 429 0.00 9.49 -4.01
CA GLN A 429 1.38 8.97 -3.98
C GLN A 429 2.05 9.18 -2.61
N SER A 430 1.77 10.29 -1.93
CA SER A 430 2.28 10.54 -0.58
C SER A 430 1.62 9.63 0.46
N SER A 431 0.32 9.43 0.36
CA SER A 431 -0.44 8.61 1.30
C SER A 431 -0.17 7.12 1.16
N LEU A 432 0.15 6.64 -0.05
CA LEU A 432 0.67 5.28 -0.27
C LEU A 432 1.94 5.02 0.56
N GLY A 433 2.86 5.98 0.65
CA GLY A 433 4.03 5.85 1.52
C GLY A 433 3.67 5.90 3.02
N SER A 434 2.61 6.62 3.38
CA SER A 434 2.14 6.76 4.77
C SER A 434 1.58 5.45 5.34
N VAL A 435 1.12 4.54 4.47
CA VAL A 435 0.63 3.21 4.85
C VAL A 435 1.69 2.40 5.62
N PHE A 436 2.97 2.57 5.30
CA PHE A 436 4.05 1.82 5.93
C PHE A 436 4.47 2.38 7.31
N LEU A 437 4.08 3.62 7.65
CA LEU A 437 4.46 4.27 8.91
C LEU A 437 3.91 3.56 10.16
N LEU A 438 2.89 2.72 10.00
CA LEU A 438 2.35 1.88 11.07
C LEU A 438 3.08 0.54 11.27
N ALA A 439 4.14 0.28 10.50
CA ALA A 439 4.90 -0.98 10.54
C ALA A 439 6.42 -0.82 10.82
N PRO A 440 6.87 0.09 11.72
CA PRO A 440 8.30 0.34 11.97
C PRO A 440 9.06 -0.92 12.40
N GLU A 441 8.41 -1.79 13.16
CA GLU A 441 9.03 -3.01 13.67
C GLU A 441 8.88 -4.22 12.74
N LYS A 442 8.16 -4.10 11.62
CA LYS A 442 7.99 -5.20 10.67
C LYS A 442 8.76 -5.05 9.37
N ILE A 443 9.20 -3.83 9.06
CA ILE A 443 10.02 -3.55 7.89
C ILE A 443 11.48 -3.44 8.33
N HIS A 444 12.37 -4.02 7.55
CA HIS A 444 13.80 -3.90 7.74
C HIS A 444 14.23 -2.41 7.64
N PRO A 445 15.04 -1.88 8.58
CA PRO A 445 15.34 -0.45 8.68
C PRO A 445 15.95 0.19 7.41
N LEU A 446 16.70 -0.55 6.60
CA LEU A 446 17.20 -0.07 5.29
C LEU A 446 16.09 0.45 4.35
N TRP A 447 14.89 -0.14 4.40
CA TRP A 447 13.75 0.25 3.56
C TRP A 447 12.64 0.97 4.33
N TYR A 448 12.82 1.20 5.63
CA TYR A 448 11.87 1.94 6.45
C TYR A 448 12.39 3.34 6.80
N SER A 449 11.52 4.35 6.71
CA SER A 449 11.77 5.65 7.34
C SER A 449 10.46 6.45 7.50
N ALA A 450 10.49 7.45 8.38
CA ALA A 450 9.38 8.40 8.49
C ALA A 450 9.18 9.25 7.22
N TYR A 451 10.16 9.25 6.30
CA TYR A 451 10.13 10.01 5.04
C TYR A 451 9.55 9.23 3.86
N LEU A 452 9.10 7.98 4.07
CA LEU A 452 8.46 7.17 3.03
C LEU A 452 7.34 7.90 2.24
N PRO A 453 6.46 8.72 2.83
CA PRO A 453 5.48 9.50 2.08
C PRO A 453 6.12 10.38 0.99
N ILE A 454 7.21 11.08 1.35
CA ILE A 454 7.92 11.98 0.45
C ILE A 454 8.69 11.16 -0.60
N LEU A 455 9.39 10.11 -0.18
CA LEU A 455 10.15 9.26 -1.11
C LEU A 455 9.24 8.57 -2.13
N PHE A 456 8.06 8.10 -1.71
CA PHE A 456 7.08 7.50 -2.62
C PHE A 456 6.59 8.51 -3.66
N LEU A 457 6.23 9.72 -3.23
CA LEU A 457 5.85 10.81 -4.13
C LEU A 457 6.96 11.15 -5.14
N PHE A 458 8.18 11.40 -4.67
CA PHE A 458 9.25 11.84 -5.58
C PHE A 458 9.80 10.71 -6.46
N SER A 459 9.68 9.44 -6.06
CA SER A 459 9.98 8.29 -6.91
C SER A 459 8.98 8.12 -8.08
N SER A 460 7.73 8.58 -7.93
CA SER A 460 6.71 8.42 -8.97
C SER A 460 6.94 9.35 -10.17
N PHE A 461 7.61 10.49 -10.00
CA PHE A 461 7.92 11.41 -11.11
C PHE A 461 8.84 10.81 -12.18
N PRO A 462 10.07 10.36 -11.85
CA PRO A 462 10.94 9.75 -12.84
C PRO A 462 10.34 8.46 -13.39
N ALA A 463 9.66 7.67 -12.55
CA ALA A 463 8.97 6.46 -12.96
C ALA A 463 7.86 6.73 -14.00
N GLY A 464 6.99 7.71 -13.75
CA GLY A 464 5.92 8.08 -14.68
C GLY A 464 6.44 8.65 -16.00
N ILE A 465 7.52 9.44 -15.97
CA ILE A 465 8.19 9.95 -17.18
C ILE A 465 8.81 8.80 -17.99
N GLY A 466 9.55 7.90 -17.32
CA GLY A 466 10.17 6.75 -17.95
C GLY A 466 9.13 5.78 -18.55
N ALA A 467 8.09 5.46 -17.78
CA ALA A 467 6.98 4.64 -18.24
C ALA A 467 6.30 5.25 -19.48
N LEU A 468 5.97 6.54 -19.45
CA LEU A 468 5.40 7.20 -20.63
C LEU A 468 6.30 7.06 -21.85
N PHE A 469 7.62 7.27 -21.72
CA PHE A 469 8.54 7.15 -22.84
C PHE A 469 8.63 5.71 -23.40
N LEU A 470 8.58 4.70 -22.54
CA LEU A 470 8.51 3.30 -22.95
C LEU A 470 7.22 3.01 -23.74
N PHE A 471 6.08 3.47 -23.23
CA PHE A 471 4.79 3.28 -23.89
C PHE A 471 4.64 4.09 -25.19
N LEU A 472 5.24 5.29 -25.27
CA LEU A 472 5.35 6.06 -26.51
C LEU A 472 6.19 5.33 -27.55
N SER A 473 7.34 4.78 -27.15
CA SER A 473 8.22 4.03 -28.03
C SER A 473 7.57 2.74 -28.52
N LEU A 474 6.75 2.12 -27.68
CA LEU A 474 5.92 0.98 -28.07
C LEU A 474 4.83 1.41 -29.07
N ALA A 475 4.09 2.49 -28.79
CA ALA A 475 3.06 3.01 -29.68
C ALA A 475 3.63 3.41 -31.06
N GLU A 476 4.82 4.01 -31.13
CA GLU A 476 5.53 4.30 -32.38
C GLU A 476 5.74 3.04 -33.24
N LYS A 477 6.11 1.92 -32.62
CA LYS A 477 6.34 0.65 -33.32
C LYS A 477 5.05 0.08 -33.96
N PHE A 478 3.88 0.33 -33.36
CA PHE A 478 2.60 -0.19 -33.83
C PHE A 478 1.81 0.78 -34.73
N SER A 479 2.00 2.08 -34.57
CA SER A 479 1.27 3.12 -35.33
C SER A 479 2.06 3.64 -36.54
N GLY A 480 3.37 3.43 -36.60
CA GLY A 480 4.26 4.01 -37.61
C GLY A 480 4.55 5.51 -37.40
N TRP A 481 3.99 6.13 -36.35
CA TRP A 481 4.28 7.51 -35.97
C TRP A 481 5.64 7.61 -35.28
N LYS A 482 6.50 8.53 -35.72
CA LYS A 482 7.81 8.76 -35.10
C LYS A 482 7.72 9.80 -33.98
N ILE A 483 8.36 9.52 -32.85
CA ILE A 483 8.47 10.48 -31.75
C ILE A 483 9.32 11.69 -32.21
N PRO A 484 8.78 12.92 -32.17
CA PRO A 484 9.54 14.12 -32.50
C PRO A 484 10.76 14.29 -31.59
N GLU A 485 11.88 14.73 -32.17
CA GLU A 485 13.15 14.89 -31.47
C GLU A 485 13.05 15.84 -30.27
N HIS A 486 12.23 16.89 -30.37
CA HIS A 486 12.02 17.83 -29.27
C HIS A 486 11.40 17.17 -28.05
N ILE A 487 10.53 16.17 -28.23
CA ILE A 487 9.90 15.43 -27.13
C ILE A 487 10.94 14.57 -26.43
N ILE A 488 11.82 13.90 -27.18
CA ILE A 488 12.92 13.09 -26.62
C ILE A 488 13.81 13.98 -25.75
N LYS A 489 14.24 15.13 -26.28
CA LYS A 489 15.08 16.10 -25.55
C LYS A 489 14.39 16.63 -24.29
N THR A 490 13.11 16.96 -24.38
CA THR A 490 12.33 17.46 -23.25
C THR A 490 12.16 16.39 -22.17
N LEU A 491 11.73 15.18 -22.53
CA LEU A 491 11.53 14.08 -21.58
C LEU A 491 12.85 13.66 -20.94
N GLY A 492 13.95 13.62 -21.68
CA GLY A 492 15.28 13.33 -21.13
C GLY A 492 15.73 14.35 -20.08
N LYS A 493 15.46 15.65 -20.30
CA LYS A 493 15.75 16.70 -19.30
C LYS A 493 14.87 16.57 -18.06
N MET A 494 13.57 16.31 -18.23
CA MET A 494 12.64 16.11 -17.12
C MET A 494 12.99 14.86 -16.30
N LEU A 495 13.34 13.76 -16.97
CA LEU A 495 13.75 12.52 -16.31
C LEU A 495 15.01 12.73 -15.47
N LEU A 496 16.04 13.39 -16.01
CA LEU A 496 17.24 13.73 -15.25
C LEU A 496 16.92 14.61 -14.03
N ALA A 497 16.16 15.68 -14.22
CA ALA A 497 15.83 16.61 -13.14
C ALA A 497 15.07 15.92 -12.00
N SER A 498 14.06 15.10 -12.34
CA SER A 498 13.28 14.35 -11.34
C SER A 498 14.12 13.28 -10.63
N LEU A 499 15.04 12.60 -11.32
CA LEU A 499 15.96 11.65 -10.70
C LEU A 499 16.97 12.33 -9.75
N ILE A 500 17.49 13.51 -10.10
CA ILE A 500 18.39 14.25 -9.20
C ILE A 500 17.67 14.65 -7.91
N ILE A 501 16.41 15.11 -8.01
CA ILE A 501 15.59 15.43 -6.83
C ILE A 501 15.37 14.18 -5.98
N TYR A 502 14.96 13.08 -6.60
CA TYR A 502 14.76 11.82 -5.88
C TYR A 502 16.04 11.31 -5.21
N LEU A 503 17.18 11.31 -5.92
CA LEU A 503 18.48 10.91 -5.38
C LEU A 503 18.88 11.79 -4.19
N SER A 504 18.66 13.10 -4.27
CA SER A 504 18.98 14.03 -3.18
C SER A 504 18.15 13.74 -1.93
N LEU A 505 16.85 13.50 -2.10
CA LEU A 505 15.95 13.13 -1.00
C LEU A 505 16.31 11.76 -0.40
N TYR A 506 16.65 10.80 -1.26
CA TYR A 506 17.08 9.47 -0.83
C TYR A 506 18.38 9.53 -0.01
N LEU A 507 19.38 10.29 -0.47
CA LEU A 507 20.62 10.49 0.26
C LEU A 507 20.38 11.23 1.59
N ALA A 508 19.50 12.23 1.60
CA ALA A 508 19.12 12.93 2.83
C ALA A 508 18.45 11.98 3.84
N ASP A 509 17.56 11.10 3.39
CA ASP A 509 16.95 10.05 4.21
C ASP A 509 18.01 9.08 4.74
N PHE A 510 18.87 8.57 3.86
CA PHE A 510 19.97 7.66 4.21
C PHE A 510 20.86 8.24 5.30
N VAL A 511 21.22 9.53 5.17
CA VAL A 511 22.07 10.20 6.15
C VAL A 511 21.34 10.44 7.47
N ARG A 512 20.11 10.93 7.41
CA ARG A 512 19.35 11.33 8.60
C ARG A 512 18.90 10.15 9.46
N THR A 513 18.58 9.03 8.82
CA THR A 513 18.15 7.79 9.49
C THR A 513 19.31 6.87 9.85
N GLN A 514 20.56 7.28 9.53
CA GLN A 514 21.77 6.53 9.84
C GLN A 514 21.79 5.11 9.28
N LYS A 515 21.17 4.87 8.12
CA LYS A 515 21.03 3.54 7.50
C LYS A 515 22.35 2.80 7.28
N TRP A 516 23.49 3.49 7.30
CA TRP A 516 24.81 2.86 7.23
C TRP A 516 25.10 1.92 8.41
N THR A 517 24.44 2.08 9.56
CA THR A 517 24.61 1.19 10.73
C THR A 517 24.07 -0.21 10.46
N GLU A 518 23.06 -0.32 9.60
CA GLU A 518 22.36 -1.57 9.27
C GLU A 518 23.06 -2.32 8.13
N LEU A 519 24.03 -1.70 7.45
CA LEU A 519 24.77 -2.35 6.35
C LEU A 519 25.73 -3.44 6.84
N SER A 520 26.04 -3.49 8.13
CA SER A 520 26.86 -4.54 8.73
C SER A 520 26.07 -5.80 9.07
N ASP A 521 24.74 -5.77 9.04
CA ASP A 521 23.90 -6.86 9.55
C ASP A 521 23.97 -8.12 8.67
N SER A 522 24.05 -7.96 7.35
CA SER A 522 24.19 -9.08 6.41
C SER A 522 24.78 -8.65 5.08
N PHE A 523 25.78 -9.39 4.61
CA PHE A 523 26.43 -9.16 3.32
C PHE A 523 25.45 -9.21 2.14
N TYR A 524 24.50 -10.15 2.16
CA TYR A 524 23.53 -10.32 1.08
C TYR A 524 22.52 -9.17 1.01
N ILE A 525 22.02 -8.72 2.17
CA ILE A 525 21.09 -7.60 2.27
C ILE A 525 21.77 -6.32 1.78
N THR A 526 23.02 -6.12 2.16
CA THR A 526 23.84 -4.97 1.73
C THR A 526 24.07 -4.96 0.22
N ILE A 527 24.45 -6.09 -0.38
CA ILE A 527 24.57 -6.19 -1.85
C ILE A 527 23.23 -5.89 -2.52
N TRP A 528 22.13 -6.46 -2.03
CA TRP A 528 20.80 -6.26 -2.60
C TRP A 528 20.39 -4.79 -2.59
N PHE A 529 20.64 -4.11 -1.47
CA PHE A 529 20.42 -2.67 -1.32
C PHE A 529 21.27 -1.85 -2.30
N PHE A 530 22.56 -2.19 -2.46
CA PHE A 530 23.43 -1.49 -3.40
C PHE A 530 23.08 -1.76 -4.86
N ILE A 531 22.59 -2.95 -5.21
CA ILE A 531 22.05 -3.21 -6.55
C ILE A 531 20.87 -2.28 -6.83
N GLU A 532 19.91 -2.20 -5.90
CA GLU A 532 18.77 -1.29 -6.03
C GLU A 532 19.23 0.16 -6.27
N PHE A 533 20.13 0.66 -5.42
CA PHE A 533 20.56 2.04 -5.44
C PHE A 533 21.49 2.38 -6.62
N ILE A 534 22.56 1.61 -6.82
CA ILE A 534 23.58 1.91 -7.82
C ILE A 534 23.03 1.69 -9.23
N LEU A 535 22.40 0.54 -9.47
CA LEU A 535 21.98 0.17 -10.82
C LEU A 535 20.76 0.96 -11.29
N PHE A 536 19.81 1.22 -10.40
CA PHE A 536 18.52 1.77 -10.81
C PHE A 536 18.27 3.23 -10.44
N VAL A 537 19.09 3.82 -9.57
CA VAL A 537 19.03 5.25 -9.25
C VAL A 537 20.27 5.98 -9.75
N LEU A 538 21.46 5.55 -9.32
CA LEU A 538 22.70 6.26 -9.62
C LEU A 538 23.14 6.14 -11.09
N ALA A 539 23.10 4.93 -11.67
CA ALA A 539 23.52 4.73 -13.05
C ALA A 539 22.65 5.50 -14.07
N PRO A 540 21.30 5.52 -13.99
CA PRO A 540 20.48 6.36 -14.87
C PRO A 540 20.77 7.86 -14.74
N VAL A 541 21.05 8.34 -13.52
CA VAL A 541 21.48 9.74 -13.32
C VAL A 541 22.79 10.00 -14.07
N ILE A 542 23.81 9.16 -13.86
CA ILE A 542 25.11 9.29 -14.52
C ILE A 542 24.95 9.25 -16.04
N PHE A 543 24.20 8.30 -16.58
CA PHE A 543 23.97 8.17 -18.01
C PHE A 543 23.26 9.39 -18.60
N LEU A 544 22.25 9.93 -17.91
CA LEU A 544 21.50 11.09 -18.38
C LEU A 544 22.25 12.43 -18.23
N LEU A 545 23.34 12.49 -17.46
CA LEU A 545 24.25 13.64 -17.47
C LEU A 545 24.94 13.81 -18.83
N PHE A 546 25.19 12.71 -19.55
CA PHE A 546 25.76 12.76 -20.88
C PHE A 546 24.69 13.15 -21.91
N GLN A 547 24.85 14.33 -22.52
CA GLN A 547 23.91 14.85 -23.52
C GLN A 547 23.66 13.87 -24.68
N LYS A 548 24.69 13.13 -25.12
CA LYS A 548 24.57 12.11 -26.18
C LYS A 548 23.59 10.99 -25.82
N ILE A 549 23.49 10.60 -24.56
CA ILE A 549 22.55 9.56 -24.11
C ILE A 549 21.17 10.18 -23.89
N ARG A 550 21.11 11.33 -23.20
CA ARG A 550 19.85 12.01 -22.85
C ARG A 550 19.03 12.46 -24.07
N GLU A 551 19.68 12.82 -25.16
CA GLU A 551 19.01 13.36 -26.35
C GLU A 551 18.82 12.32 -27.48
N THR A 552 19.27 11.08 -27.27
CA THR A 552 19.05 9.98 -28.24
C THR A 552 17.94 9.05 -27.79
N LYS A 553 17.16 8.54 -28.74
CA LYS A 553 16.06 7.59 -28.47
C LYS A 553 16.55 6.34 -27.74
N SER A 554 17.63 5.72 -28.22
CA SER A 554 18.18 4.49 -27.63
C SER A 554 18.71 4.71 -26.22
N GLY A 555 19.42 5.81 -25.99
CA GLY A 555 19.92 6.17 -24.66
C GLY A 555 18.77 6.41 -23.68
N LEU A 556 17.78 7.20 -24.07
CA LEU A 556 16.61 7.46 -23.23
C LEU A 556 15.77 6.20 -22.98
N LEU A 557 15.70 5.27 -23.94
CA LEU A 557 15.00 3.99 -23.78
C LEU A 557 15.64 3.14 -22.68
N VAL A 558 16.97 3.00 -22.69
CA VAL A 558 17.72 2.24 -21.69
C VAL A 558 17.54 2.87 -20.30
N CYS A 559 17.72 4.18 -20.18
CA CYS A 559 17.54 4.87 -18.90
C CYS A 559 16.09 4.76 -18.39
N SER A 560 15.10 4.89 -19.28
CA SER A 560 13.68 4.75 -18.90
C SER A 560 13.35 3.33 -18.43
N LEU A 561 13.94 2.30 -19.05
CA LEU A 561 13.78 0.91 -18.62
C LEU A 561 14.43 0.66 -17.26
N LEU A 562 15.62 1.19 -17.02
CA LEU A 562 16.29 1.09 -15.71
C LEU A 562 15.44 1.75 -14.61
N VAL A 563 14.93 2.96 -14.84
CA VAL A 563 14.08 3.65 -13.86
C VAL A 563 12.77 2.89 -13.63
N PHE A 564 12.16 2.36 -14.70
CA PHE A 564 10.94 1.55 -14.62
C PHE A 564 11.15 0.29 -13.76
N LEU A 565 12.21 -0.48 -14.02
CA LEU A 565 12.56 -1.67 -13.24
C LEU A 565 13.00 -1.32 -11.82
N GLY A 566 13.68 -0.19 -11.64
CA GLY A 566 14.09 0.35 -10.35
C GLY A 566 12.94 0.61 -9.43
N LEU A 567 11.89 1.27 -9.92
CA LEU A 567 10.68 1.49 -9.14
C LEU A 567 10.02 0.16 -8.75
N ILE A 568 9.89 -0.78 -9.69
CA ILE A 568 9.30 -2.10 -9.44
C ILE A 568 10.05 -2.84 -8.34
N LEU A 569 11.39 -2.81 -8.39
CA LEU A 569 12.26 -3.40 -7.37
C LEU A 569 12.14 -2.67 -6.03
N ASN A 570 12.13 -1.34 -6.03
CA ASN A 570 11.95 -0.55 -4.81
C ASN A 570 10.62 -0.88 -4.11
N ARG A 571 9.53 -0.98 -4.88
CA ARG A 571 8.23 -1.39 -4.33
C ARG A 571 8.29 -2.80 -3.79
N LEU A 572 8.95 -3.74 -4.48
CA LEU A 572 9.15 -5.11 -3.99
C LEU A 572 9.88 -5.13 -2.65
N ASN A 573 10.91 -4.30 -2.53
CA ASN A 573 11.75 -4.25 -1.35
C ASN A 573 11.01 -3.68 -0.14
N VAL A 574 10.24 -2.61 -0.32
CA VAL A 574 9.45 -2.03 0.79
C VAL A 574 8.28 -2.94 1.19
N THR A 575 7.64 -3.64 0.24
CA THR A 575 6.39 -4.37 0.51
C THR A 575 6.57 -5.83 0.92
N ILE A 576 7.58 -6.51 0.38
CA ILE A 576 7.77 -7.95 0.59
C ILE A 576 9.12 -8.22 1.24
N ILE A 577 10.23 -7.85 0.58
CA ILE A 577 11.58 -8.23 1.07
C ILE A 577 11.86 -7.65 2.44
N GLY A 578 11.54 -6.38 2.67
CA GLY A 578 11.71 -5.73 3.96
C GLY A 578 10.91 -6.39 5.09
N PHE A 579 9.76 -7.00 4.78
CA PHE A 579 8.97 -7.78 5.73
C PHE A 579 9.54 -9.19 5.95
N LEU A 580 9.95 -9.88 4.87
CA LEU A 580 10.53 -11.23 4.94
C LEU A 580 11.89 -11.28 5.64
N LEU A 581 12.66 -10.20 5.58
CA LEU A 581 13.93 -10.13 6.32
C LEU A 581 13.73 -10.00 7.83
N LYS A 582 12.53 -9.60 8.27
CA LYS A 582 12.21 -9.36 9.68
C LYS A 582 11.25 -10.37 10.29
N SER A 583 10.39 -10.97 9.46
CA SER A 583 9.59 -12.14 9.82
C SER A 583 10.39 -13.38 9.39
N ASN A 584 10.63 -14.35 10.27
CA ASN A 584 11.24 -15.65 9.90
C ASN A 584 10.33 -16.50 8.98
N ALA A 585 9.43 -15.85 8.24
CA ALA A 585 8.46 -16.45 7.35
C ALA A 585 9.00 -16.52 5.93
N HIS A 586 8.56 -17.55 5.20
CA HIS A 586 8.86 -17.70 3.79
C HIS A 586 7.61 -17.37 2.96
N TYR A 587 7.78 -16.57 1.91
CA TYR A 587 6.75 -16.31 0.93
C TYR A 587 7.34 -16.41 -0.47
N PHE A 588 6.68 -17.21 -1.30
CA PHE A 588 6.88 -17.22 -2.74
C PHE A 588 5.50 -17.30 -3.38
N PRO A 589 5.21 -16.45 -4.39
CA PRO A 589 3.89 -16.41 -5.00
C PRO A 589 3.54 -17.74 -5.65
N THR A 590 2.26 -18.11 -5.55
CA THR A 590 1.74 -19.28 -6.26
C THR A 590 1.74 -19.03 -7.77
N TRP A 591 1.60 -20.10 -8.55
CA TRP A 591 1.42 -19.95 -9.99
C TRP A 591 0.11 -19.22 -10.34
N GLN A 592 -0.93 -19.30 -9.48
CA GLN A 592 -2.17 -18.55 -9.65
C GLN A 592 -1.95 -17.05 -9.47
N GLU A 593 -1.18 -16.64 -8.45
CA GLU A 593 -0.81 -15.24 -8.25
C GLU A 593 -0.07 -14.69 -9.47
N ILE A 594 0.91 -15.44 -9.97
CA ILE A 594 1.72 -15.06 -11.13
C ILE A 594 0.85 -14.96 -12.39
N ILE A 595 0.03 -15.98 -12.69
CA ILE A 595 -0.72 -16.01 -13.94
C ILE A 595 -1.83 -14.96 -13.99
N ILE A 596 -2.49 -14.66 -12.86
CA ILE A 596 -3.46 -13.55 -12.77
C ILE A 596 -2.74 -12.23 -13.02
N THR A 597 -1.57 -12.01 -12.40
CA THR A 597 -0.79 -10.78 -12.59
C THR A 597 -0.38 -10.62 -14.05
N LEU A 598 0.12 -11.69 -14.69
CA LEU A 598 0.45 -11.69 -16.12
C LEU A 598 -0.78 -11.40 -16.99
N MET A 599 -1.93 -12.00 -16.69
CA MET A 599 -3.18 -11.73 -17.39
C MET A 599 -3.58 -10.25 -17.30
N LEU A 600 -3.48 -9.63 -16.12
CA LEU A 600 -3.78 -8.20 -15.93
C LEU A 600 -2.80 -7.30 -16.69
N ILE A 601 -1.50 -7.58 -16.64
CA ILE A 601 -0.48 -6.85 -17.40
C ILE A 601 -0.78 -6.92 -18.91
N LEU A 602 -1.10 -8.12 -19.42
CA LEU A 602 -1.43 -8.33 -20.83
C LEU A 602 -2.72 -7.62 -21.22
N LEU A 603 -3.75 -7.68 -20.37
CA LEU A 603 -5.01 -6.97 -20.58
C LEU A 603 -4.76 -5.46 -20.70
N GLY A 604 -3.94 -4.90 -19.81
CA GLY A 604 -3.50 -3.52 -19.85
C GLY A 604 -2.78 -3.14 -21.14
N LEU A 605 -1.74 -3.90 -21.47
CA LEU A 605 -0.92 -3.67 -22.66
C LEU A 605 -1.76 -3.75 -23.94
N LEU A 606 -2.59 -4.78 -24.08
CA LEU A 606 -3.46 -4.96 -25.24
C LEU A 606 -4.52 -3.85 -25.34
N SER A 607 -5.09 -3.43 -24.22
CA SER A 607 -6.06 -2.32 -24.18
C SER A 607 -5.40 -1.02 -24.63
N PHE A 608 -4.23 -0.69 -24.08
CA PHE A 608 -3.45 0.48 -24.48
C PHE A 608 -3.09 0.46 -25.97
N LEU A 609 -2.59 -0.67 -26.49
CA LEU A 609 -2.18 -0.81 -27.89
C LEU A 609 -3.35 -0.77 -28.87
N ARG A 610 -4.56 -1.21 -28.45
CA ARG A 610 -5.76 -1.14 -29.30
C ARG A 610 -6.42 0.23 -29.29
N ILE A 611 -6.37 0.94 -28.17
CA ILE A 611 -7.02 2.25 -28.00
C ILE A 611 -6.12 3.37 -28.54
N SER A 612 -4.81 3.31 -28.30
CA SER A 612 -3.88 4.39 -28.66
C SER A 612 -3.92 4.83 -30.14
N PRO A 613 -4.05 3.94 -31.15
CA PRO A 613 -4.12 4.38 -32.54
C PRO A 613 -5.48 4.99 -32.93
N LYS A 614 -6.56 4.62 -32.21
CA LYS A 614 -7.94 5.02 -32.54
C LYS A 614 -8.31 6.39 -31.98
N LEU A 615 -7.69 6.76 -30.86
CA LEU A 615 -7.85 8.09 -30.31
C LEU A 615 -7.10 9.09 -31.21
N PRO A 616 -7.59 10.33 -31.36
CA PRO A 616 -6.89 11.41 -32.07
C PRO A 616 -5.66 11.88 -31.27
N ILE A 617 -4.78 10.96 -30.87
CA ILE A 617 -3.64 11.22 -29.98
C ILE A 617 -2.57 12.03 -30.70
N PHE A 618 -2.36 11.75 -31.98
CA PHE A 618 -1.25 12.28 -32.75
C PHE A 618 -1.75 13.31 -33.75
N LYS A 619 -1.40 14.58 -33.52
CA LYS A 619 -1.55 15.64 -34.52
C LYS A 619 -0.53 15.35 -35.63
N LYS A 620 -0.99 15.22 -36.88
CA LYS A 620 -0.06 15.10 -38.02
C LYS A 620 0.51 16.50 -38.28
N ASN A 621 1.83 16.57 -38.46
CA ASN A 621 2.53 17.79 -38.88
C ASN A 621 1.97 18.30 -40.20
#